data_AF-A0AAD6VFB5-F1
#
_entry.id   AF-A0AAD6VFB5-F1
#
_cell.length_a   1.000
_cell.length_b   1.000
_cell.length_c   1.000
_cell.angle_alpha   90.00
_cell.angle_beta   90.00
_cell.angle_gamma   90.00
#
_symmetry.space_group_name_H-M   'P 1'
#
loop_
_entity.id
_entity.type
_entity.pdbx_description
1 polymer ?
#
loop_
_entity_poly.entity_id
_entity_poly.type
_entity_poly.pdbx_seq_one_letter_code
_entity_poly.pdbx_strand_id
1 'polypeptide(L)'
;MSEALFLSKAFANSMRHSKIVPFFYRATGTFDKEDITITTLVTSNRFQVFARLVERYSGPISVTIHVKNATDHVHALLDSLHTLYISSPKMAINVDVHLVIDTFDRQFNTWRNIARFFARTDFVMMLDIDFYPCTDFRTAIRSSEAVMQKLRTGEAAFVVPAFEYPEYADGTDGSRFPRSKAALVPLVRAGKIGMFHASWAPGHGSTDYDRYYAAPPGEVYKVTDYQSAYEPYVVFKKDGPPWCDERFVGYGGNKAACLFEMYLSGITYYVLADHFLIHQNHVYEESARRTERKYNRKIYSDFKEEACIR
;
A
#
# COMPACT_ATOMS: atom_id res chain seq x y z
N MET A 1 -26.71 -9.09 15.08
CA MET A 1 -26.49 -7.93 14.16
C MET A 1 -26.23 -8.51 12.78
N SER A 2 -26.89 -8.05 11.71
CA SER A 2 -26.57 -8.54 10.36
C SER A 2 -25.17 -8.07 9.93
N GLU A 3 -24.49 -8.82 9.05
CA GLU A 3 -23.19 -8.44 8.50
C GLU A 3 -23.24 -7.05 7.86
N ALA A 4 -24.29 -6.78 7.06
CA ALA A 4 -24.51 -5.47 6.45
C ALA A 4 -24.60 -4.33 7.49
N LEU A 5 -25.29 -4.55 8.62
CA LEU A 5 -25.41 -3.55 9.68
C LEU A 5 -24.10 -3.40 10.48
N PHE A 6 -23.30 -4.45 10.59
CA PHE A 6 -21.98 -4.35 11.19
C PHE A 6 -21.02 -3.55 10.29
N LEU A 7 -20.98 -3.85 9.00
CA LEU A 7 -20.10 -3.16 8.04
C LEU A 7 -20.49 -1.70 7.87
N SER A 8 -21.78 -1.36 7.89
CA SER A 8 -22.21 0.04 7.85
C SER A 8 -21.74 0.84 9.07
N LYS A 9 -21.61 0.20 10.24
CA LYS A 9 -21.05 0.81 11.44
C LYS A 9 -19.53 0.89 11.39
N ALA A 10 -18.86 -0.14 10.89
CA ALA A 10 -17.41 -0.20 10.79
C ALA A 10 -16.84 0.86 9.82
N PHE A 11 -17.57 1.17 8.75
CA PHE A 11 -17.17 2.13 7.71
C PHE A 11 -18.12 3.34 7.64
N ALA A 12 -18.63 3.78 8.80
CA ALA A 12 -19.64 4.83 8.90
C ALA A 12 -19.16 6.21 8.42
N ASN A 13 -17.84 6.44 8.34
CA ASN A 13 -17.24 7.69 7.92
C ASN A 13 -17.03 7.80 6.40
N SER A 14 -17.30 6.72 5.65
CA SER A 14 -17.26 6.71 4.18
C SER A 14 -18.38 7.55 3.56
N MET A 15 -18.21 8.02 2.32
CA MET A 15 -19.22 8.84 1.65
C MET A 15 -20.43 7.96 1.25
N ARG A 16 -21.43 7.88 2.14
CA ARG A 16 -22.65 7.04 2.05
C ARG A 16 -22.36 5.54 1.97
N HIS A 17 -23.38 4.74 2.26
CA HIS A 17 -23.29 3.28 2.41
C HIS A 17 -22.84 2.58 1.13
N SER A 18 -21.52 2.40 0.98
CA SER A 18 -20.93 1.50 -0.01
C SER A 18 -21.37 0.07 0.30
N LYS A 19 -21.81 -0.70 -0.71
CA LYS A 19 -22.12 -2.12 -0.52
C LYS A 19 -20.82 -2.90 -0.57
N ILE A 20 -20.38 -3.39 0.59
CA ILE A 20 -19.18 -4.20 0.73
C ILE A 20 -19.57 -5.67 0.61
N VAL A 21 -18.91 -6.39 -0.30
CA VAL A 21 -19.01 -7.85 -0.42
C VAL A 21 -17.63 -8.42 -0.06
N PRO A 22 -17.40 -8.76 1.21
CA PRO A 22 -16.11 -9.28 1.63
C PRO A 22 -15.93 -10.71 1.12
N PHE A 23 -14.69 -11.11 0.84
CA PHE A 23 -14.35 -12.46 0.41
C PHE A 23 -15.18 -12.93 -0.79
N PHE A 24 -15.47 -12.03 -1.74
CA PHE A 24 -16.12 -12.38 -3.00
C PHE A 24 -15.38 -13.51 -3.70
N TYR A 25 -14.04 -13.44 -3.67
CA TYR A 25 -13.20 -14.62 -3.72
C TYR A 25 -12.41 -14.72 -2.41
N ARG A 26 -12.36 -15.91 -1.83
CA ARG A 26 -11.57 -16.20 -0.64
C ARG A 26 -10.42 -17.11 -1.03
N ALA A 27 -9.21 -16.75 -0.64
CA ALA A 27 -8.04 -17.57 -0.90
C ALA A 27 -8.15 -18.91 -0.16
N THR A 28 -7.79 -19.99 -0.85
CA THR A 28 -7.82 -21.36 -0.33
C THR A 28 -6.62 -21.66 0.58
N GLY A 29 -5.56 -20.86 0.51
CA GLY A 29 -4.38 -20.98 1.37
C GLY A 29 -4.70 -20.80 2.84
N THR A 30 -3.96 -21.53 3.67
CA THR A 30 -3.86 -21.28 5.12
C THR A 30 -2.61 -20.45 5.38
N PHE A 31 -2.77 -19.37 6.14
CA PHE A 31 -1.69 -18.43 6.40
C PHE A 31 -1.34 -18.46 7.89
N ASP A 32 -0.04 -18.47 8.16
CA ASP A 32 0.49 -18.26 9.50
C ASP A 32 0.06 -16.87 10.01
N LYS A 33 -0.28 -16.77 11.30
CA LYS A 33 -0.76 -15.50 11.87
C LYS A 33 0.29 -14.40 11.81
N GLU A 34 1.55 -14.79 11.95
CA GLU A 34 2.70 -13.90 11.88
C GLU A 34 3.26 -13.75 10.45
N ASP A 35 2.53 -14.21 9.44
CA ASP A 35 2.81 -13.85 8.06
C ASP A 35 2.43 -12.39 7.77
N ILE A 36 2.87 -11.88 6.63
CA ILE A 36 2.60 -10.50 6.21
C ILE A 36 1.59 -10.56 5.06
N THR A 37 0.45 -9.90 5.22
CA THR A 37 -0.51 -9.72 4.14
C THR A 37 -0.23 -8.41 3.40
N ILE A 38 -0.02 -8.44 2.08
CA ILE A 38 -0.09 -7.21 1.30
C ILE A 38 -1.55 -6.77 1.22
N THR A 39 -1.83 -5.55 1.67
CA THR A 39 -3.11 -4.88 1.46
C THR A 39 -2.98 -3.92 0.31
N THR A 40 -3.86 -4.03 -0.68
CA THR A 40 -3.84 -3.17 -1.87
C THR A 40 -5.27 -2.86 -2.33
N LEU A 41 -5.40 -1.85 -3.17
CA LEU A 41 -6.63 -1.52 -3.87
C LEU A 41 -6.37 -1.48 -5.37
N VAL A 42 -7.34 -1.92 -6.16
CA VAL A 42 -7.15 -2.12 -7.61
C VAL A 42 -8.42 -1.71 -8.36
N THR A 43 -8.24 -0.95 -9.43
CA THR A 43 -9.26 -0.69 -10.46
C THR A 43 -9.01 -1.61 -11.67
N SER A 44 -10.05 -1.87 -12.48
CA SER A 44 -9.99 -2.86 -13.56
C SER A 44 -8.85 -2.68 -14.57
N ASN A 45 -8.49 -1.43 -14.89
CA ASN A 45 -7.37 -1.10 -15.75
C ASN A 45 -6.00 -1.51 -15.19
N ARG A 46 -5.91 -1.94 -13.92
CA ARG A 46 -4.69 -2.40 -13.25
C ARG A 46 -4.62 -3.91 -13.03
N PHE A 47 -5.58 -4.69 -13.52
CA PHE A 47 -5.60 -6.15 -13.34
C PHE A 47 -4.33 -6.85 -13.84
N GLN A 48 -3.74 -6.38 -14.94
CA GLN A 48 -2.47 -6.91 -15.44
C GLN A 48 -1.30 -6.63 -14.49
N VAL A 49 -1.29 -5.47 -13.82
CA VAL A 49 -0.28 -5.14 -12.81
C VAL A 49 -0.48 -6.01 -11.57
N PHE A 50 -1.73 -6.23 -11.18
CA PHE A 50 -2.09 -7.09 -10.06
C PHE A 50 -1.71 -8.56 -10.29
N ALA A 51 -1.92 -9.10 -11.48
CA ALA A 51 -1.46 -10.44 -11.84
C ALA A 51 0.06 -10.60 -11.61
N ARG A 52 0.86 -9.59 -12.01
CA ARG A 52 2.31 -9.59 -11.77
C ARG A 52 2.68 -9.50 -10.31
N LEU A 53 1.94 -8.73 -9.50
CA LEU A 53 2.15 -8.65 -8.06
C LEU A 53 1.92 -10.03 -7.40
N VAL A 54 0.83 -10.71 -7.76
CA VAL A 54 0.48 -12.04 -7.23
C VAL A 54 1.51 -13.09 -7.63
N GLU A 55 2.05 -12.99 -8.85
CA GLU A 55 3.15 -13.87 -9.26
C GLU A 55 4.46 -13.59 -8.50
N ARG A 56 4.70 -12.33 -8.17
CA ARG A 56 5.92 -11.89 -7.48
C ARG A 56 5.89 -12.15 -5.98
N TYR A 57 4.75 -11.99 -5.34
CA TYR A 57 4.62 -12.08 -3.89
C TYR A 57 4.03 -13.41 -3.47
N SER A 58 4.85 -14.24 -2.82
CA SER A 58 4.47 -15.58 -2.36
C SER A 58 3.73 -15.60 -1.00
N GLY A 59 3.25 -14.45 -0.52
CA GLY A 59 2.48 -14.33 0.73
C GLY A 59 1.01 -13.99 0.49
N PRO A 60 0.21 -13.89 1.55
CA PRO A 60 -1.21 -13.53 1.45
C PRO A 60 -1.42 -12.10 0.93
N ILE A 61 -2.50 -11.90 0.18
CA ILE A 61 -2.91 -10.60 -0.34
C ILE A 61 -4.39 -10.39 -0.01
N SER A 62 -4.72 -9.24 0.57
CA SER A 62 -6.09 -8.75 0.67
C SER A 62 -6.27 -7.56 -0.24
N VAL A 63 -7.15 -7.68 -1.23
CA VAL A 63 -7.38 -6.66 -2.25
C VAL A 63 -8.81 -6.15 -2.21
N THR A 64 -8.95 -4.83 -2.22
CA THR A 64 -10.24 -4.17 -2.46
C THR A 64 -10.37 -3.82 -3.94
N ILE A 65 -11.48 -4.22 -4.56
CA ILE A 65 -11.82 -3.88 -5.95
C ILE A 65 -13.10 -3.06 -5.95
N HIS A 66 -13.01 -1.85 -6.50
CA HIS A 66 -14.14 -0.96 -6.65
C HIS A 66 -14.98 -1.33 -7.89
N VAL A 67 -16.29 -1.37 -7.70
CA VAL A 67 -17.29 -1.60 -8.72
C VAL A 67 -18.22 -0.40 -8.72
N LYS A 68 -18.15 0.42 -9.78
CA LYS A 68 -19.04 1.57 -9.89
C LYS A 68 -20.49 1.09 -10.11
N ASN A 69 -21.39 1.49 -9.22
CA ASN A 69 -22.81 1.13 -9.21
C ASN A 69 -23.63 1.93 -10.25
N ALA A 70 -23.06 2.16 -11.43
CA ALA A 70 -23.68 2.86 -12.55
C ALA A 70 -23.50 2.00 -13.82
N THR A 71 -24.61 1.37 -14.22
CA THR A 71 -24.93 0.74 -15.53
C THR A 71 -24.06 -0.44 -16.02
N ASP A 72 -24.64 -1.19 -16.99
CA ASP A 72 -24.28 -2.36 -17.83
C ASP A 72 -22.87 -2.98 -17.81
N HIS A 73 -21.84 -2.27 -17.35
CA HIS A 73 -20.45 -2.71 -17.30
C HIS A 73 -20.10 -3.58 -16.09
N VAL A 74 -20.98 -3.68 -15.08
CA VAL A 74 -20.76 -4.53 -13.89
C VAL A 74 -20.49 -5.97 -14.30
N HIS A 75 -21.24 -6.50 -15.27
CA HIS A 75 -21.02 -7.87 -15.78
C HIS A 75 -19.64 -8.02 -16.42
N ALA A 76 -19.26 -7.11 -17.34
CA ALA A 76 -17.95 -7.15 -17.99
C ALA A 76 -16.78 -7.02 -16.99
N LEU A 77 -16.96 -6.21 -15.93
CA LEU A 77 -15.98 -6.09 -14.85
C LEU A 77 -15.85 -7.41 -14.06
N LEU A 78 -16.97 -8.02 -13.70
CA LEU A 78 -16.99 -9.30 -12.98
C LEU A 78 -16.41 -10.43 -13.84
N ASP A 79 -16.67 -10.46 -15.14
CA ASP A 79 -16.09 -11.43 -16.08
C ASP A 79 -14.57 -11.25 -16.19
N SER A 80 -14.10 -9.99 -16.27
CA SER A 80 -12.68 -9.66 -16.28
C SER A 80 -11.99 -10.05 -14.98
N LEU A 81 -12.66 -9.83 -13.84
CA LEU A 81 -12.19 -10.23 -12.52
C LEU A 81 -12.15 -11.75 -12.38
N HIS A 82 -13.17 -12.47 -12.86
CA HIS A 82 -13.17 -13.92 -12.86
C HIS A 82 -12.01 -14.47 -13.70
N THR A 83 -11.83 -13.92 -14.90
CA THR A 83 -10.70 -14.25 -15.78
C THR A 83 -9.35 -14.04 -15.08
N LEU A 84 -9.19 -12.91 -14.38
CA LEU A 84 -7.99 -12.64 -13.58
C LEU A 84 -7.80 -13.66 -12.46
N TYR A 85 -8.86 -13.98 -11.73
CA TYR A 85 -8.81 -14.90 -10.59
C TYR A 85 -8.39 -16.31 -11.01
N ILE A 86 -8.84 -16.80 -12.18
CA ILE A 86 -8.47 -18.13 -12.69
C ILE A 86 -7.16 -18.13 -13.50
N SER A 87 -6.53 -16.98 -13.71
CA SER A 87 -5.32 -16.86 -14.55
C SER A 87 -4.08 -17.53 -13.95
N SER A 88 -4.05 -17.75 -12.64
CA SER A 88 -2.94 -18.37 -11.93
C SER A 88 -3.42 -19.11 -10.68
N PRO A 89 -2.87 -20.30 -10.35
CA PRO A 89 -3.12 -20.95 -9.08
C PRO A 89 -2.79 -20.05 -7.87
N LYS A 90 -1.81 -19.15 -7.99
CA LYS A 90 -1.45 -18.23 -6.90
C LYS A 90 -2.56 -17.24 -6.56
N MET A 91 -3.41 -16.86 -7.52
CA MET A 91 -4.60 -16.04 -7.23
C MET A 91 -5.50 -16.78 -6.24
N ALA A 92 -5.89 -18.01 -6.58
CA ALA A 92 -6.77 -18.81 -5.73
C ALA A 92 -6.14 -19.17 -4.39
N ILE A 93 -4.82 -19.38 -4.34
CA ILE A 93 -4.13 -19.78 -3.10
C ILE A 93 -3.91 -18.57 -2.16
N ASN A 94 -3.53 -17.40 -2.70
CA ASN A 94 -3.01 -16.29 -1.88
C ASN A 94 -3.94 -15.07 -1.76
N VAL A 95 -4.94 -14.90 -2.63
CA VAL A 95 -5.68 -13.64 -2.75
C VAL A 95 -7.10 -13.73 -2.16
N ASP A 96 -7.37 -12.89 -1.16
CA ASP A 96 -8.73 -12.55 -0.73
C ASP A 96 -9.20 -11.29 -1.47
N VAL A 97 -10.34 -11.38 -2.18
CA VAL A 97 -10.93 -10.28 -2.96
C VAL A 97 -12.17 -9.74 -2.24
N HIS A 98 -12.19 -8.43 -2.00
CA HIS A 98 -13.32 -7.72 -1.39
C HIS A 98 -13.88 -6.72 -2.41
N LEU A 99 -15.16 -6.84 -2.76
CA LEU A 99 -15.80 -5.88 -3.66
C LEU A 99 -16.38 -4.72 -2.87
N VAL A 100 -16.18 -3.51 -3.38
CA VAL A 100 -16.84 -2.29 -2.90
C VAL A 100 -17.68 -1.74 -4.04
N ILE A 101 -19.00 -1.89 -3.90
CA ILE A 101 -19.97 -1.45 -4.89
C ILE A 101 -20.53 -0.11 -4.43
N ASP A 102 -20.16 0.97 -5.11
CA ASP A 102 -20.59 2.32 -4.75
C ASP A 102 -20.71 3.23 -6.00
N THR A 103 -21.30 4.42 -5.84
CA THR A 103 -21.38 5.43 -6.92
C THR A 103 -20.23 6.44 -6.91
N PHE A 104 -19.39 6.43 -5.88
CA PHE A 104 -18.34 7.41 -5.61
C PHE A 104 -16.95 6.84 -5.92
N ASP A 105 -16.36 7.34 -7.00
CA ASP A 105 -15.01 6.91 -7.37
C ASP A 105 -13.95 7.36 -6.33
N ARG A 106 -12.88 6.57 -6.22
CA ARG A 106 -11.61 6.95 -5.54
C ARG A 106 -11.75 7.23 -4.04
N GLN A 107 -12.58 6.47 -3.32
CA GLN A 107 -12.60 6.42 -1.85
C GLN A 107 -11.40 5.62 -1.29
N PHE A 108 -10.18 6.02 -1.66
CA PHE A 108 -8.98 5.20 -1.46
C PHE A 108 -8.72 4.80 -0.01
N ASN A 109 -8.95 5.70 0.95
CA ASN A 109 -8.75 5.38 2.37
C ASN A 109 -9.78 4.37 2.90
N THR A 110 -11.05 4.48 2.49
CA THR A 110 -12.05 3.45 2.78
C THR A 110 -11.63 2.09 2.21
N TRP A 111 -11.14 2.05 0.96
CA TRP A 111 -10.71 0.80 0.33
C TRP A 111 -9.46 0.19 1.00
N ARG A 112 -8.54 1.04 1.48
CA ARG A 112 -7.39 0.62 2.33
C ARG A 112 -7.86 0.04 3.65
N ASN A 113 -8.80 0.70 4.32
CA ASN A 113 -9.35 0.21 5.58
C ASN A 113 -10.05 -1.14 5.39
N ILE A 114 -10.81 -1.33 4.31
CA ILE A 114 -11.47 -2.60 3.99
C ILE A 114 -10.45 -3.73 3.77
N ALA A 115 -9.43 -3.50 2.94
CA ALA A 115 -8.38 -4.51 2.70
C ALA A 115 -7.61 -4.83 3.99
N ARG A 116 -7.29 -3.82 4.80
CA ARG A 116 -6.65 -4.03 6.11
C ARG A 116 -7.56 -4.79 7.08
N PHE A 117 -8.84 -4.44 7.15
CA PHE A 117 -9.79 -5.02 8.09
C PHE A 117 -9.96 -6.53 7.84
N PHE A 118 -10.03 -6.95 6.59
CA PHE A 118 -10.23 -8.35 6.21
C PHE A 118 -8.94 -9.15 6.01
N ALA A 119 -7.77 -8.52 6.13
CA ALA A 119 -6.49 -9.24 6.13
C ALA A 119 -6.46 -10.31 7.24
N ARG A 120 -6.04 -11.53 6.88
CA ARG A 120 -6.12 -12.70 7.78
C ARG A 120 -4.95 -12.85 8.76
N THR A 121 -3.87 -12.12 8.51
CA THR A 121 -2.63 -12.12 9.30
C THR A 121 -2.58 -10.93 10.27
N ASP A 122 -1.69 -11.00 11.25
CA ASP A 122 -1.54 -9.97 12.27
C ASP A 122 -0.64 -8.82 11.78
N PHE A 123 0.15 -9.04 10.72
CA PHE A 123 0.99 -8.03 10.08
C PHE A 123 0.54 -7.77 8.65
N VAL A 124 0.52 -6.50 8.25
CA VAL A 124 0.10 -6.05 6.92
C VAL A 124 1.14 -5.12 6.30
N MET A 125 1.22 -5.14 4.97
CA MET A 125 1.92 -4.15 4.18
C MET A 125 0.93 -3.35 3.35
N MET A 126 0.78 -2.06 3.63
CA MET A 126 -0.02 -1.17 2.79
C MET A 126 0.75 -0.81 1.52
N LEU A 127 0.41 -1.45 0.40
CA LEU A 127 1.11 -1.31 -0.88
C LEU A 127 0.18 -0.71 -1.95
N ASP A 128 0.68 0.30 -2.67
CA ASP A 128 -0.01 0.79 -3.85
C ASP A 128 0.32 -0.12 -5.05
N ILE A 129 -0.69 -0.46 -5.86
CA ILE A 129 -0.61 -1.52 -6.88
C ILE A 129 0.51 -1.34 -7.91
N ASP A 130 0.90 -0.10 -8.19
CA ASP A 130 1.91 0.22 -9.17
C ASP A 130 3.35 -0.01 -8.66
N PHE A 131 3.54 -0.34 -7.38
CA PHE A 131 4.85 -0.66 -6.82
C PHE A 131 5.19 -2.13 -6.94
N TYR A 132 6.40 -2.40 -7.44
CA TYR A 132 6.91 -3.73 -7.65
C TYR A 132 7.87 -4.15 -6.51
N PRO A 133 7.58 -5.25 -5.78
CA PRO A 133 8.48 -5.79 -4.76
C PRO A 133 9.79 -6.32 -5.36
N CYS A 134 10.88 -5.58 -5.21
CA CYS A 134 12.16 -5.93 -5.84
C CYS A 134 12.96 -6.97 -5.05
N THR A 135 12.74 -7.03 -3.74
CA THR A 135 13.41 -7.94 -2.79
C THR A 135 12.39 -8.67 -1.92
N ASP A 136 12.79 -9.79 -1.30
CA ASP A 136 11.92 -10.55 -0.39
C ASP A 136 11.96 -10.01 1.05
N PHE A 137 11.36 -8.84 1.27
CA PHE A 137 11.24 -8.24 2.61
C PHE A 137 10.43 -9.12 3.57
N ARG A 138 9.51 -9.94 3.04
CA ARG A 138 8.63 -10.79 3.84
C ARG A 138 9.45 -11.84 4.58
N THR A 139 10.28 -12.58 3.86
CA THR A 139 11.15 -13.59 4.49
C THR A 139 12.15 -12.94 5.44
N ALA A 140 12.76 -11.81 5.05
CA ALA A 140 13.73 -11.13 5.90
C ALA A 140 13.15 -10.64 7.24
N ILE A 141 11.94 -10.07 7.23
CA ILE A 141 11.23 -9.68 8.45
C ILE A 141 10.96 -10.93 9.31
N ARG A 142 10.35 -11.97 8.74
CA ARG A 142 9.94 -13.17 9.48
C ARG A 142 11.13 -13.98 10.02
N SER A 143 12.29 -13.91 9.38
CA SER A 143 13.52 -14.56 9.83
C SER A 143 14.30 -13.76 10.87
N SER A 144 13.93 -12.50 11.15
CA SER A 144 14.60 -11.65 12.12
C SER A 144 13.77 -11.52 13.40
N GLU A 145 14.16 -12.26 14.45
CA GLU A 145 13.45 -12.23 15.73
C GLU A 145 13.40 -10.83 16.33
N ALA A 146 14.46 -10.03 16.19
CA ALA A 146 14.49 -8.65 16.68
C ALA A 146 13.46 -7.75 15.96
N VAL A 147 13.25 -7.95 14.66
CA VAL A 147 12.25 -7.21 13.87
C VAL A 147 10.84 -7.70 14.23
N MET A 148 10.64 -9.02 14.32
CA MET A 148 9.34 -9.60 14.70
C MET A 148 8.91 -9.19 16.10
N GLN A 149 9.83 -9.14 17.08
CA GLN A 149 9.52 -8.65 18.42
C GLN A 149 9.00 -7.21 18.40
N LYS A 150 9.62 -6.33 17.62
CA LYS A 150 9.15 -4.94 17.43
C LYS A 150 7.78 -4.88 16.74
N LEU A 151 7.51 -5.72 15.74
CA LEU A 151 6.19 -5.80 15.11
C LEU A 151 5.12 -6.26 16.11
N ARG A 152 5.43 -7.26 16.94
CA ARG A 152 4.50 -7.83 17.93
C ARG A 152 4.06 -6.80 18.96
N THR A 153 4.93 -5.85 19.37
CA THR A 153 4.53 -4.78 20.30
C THR A 153 3.43 -3.88 19.73
N GLY A 154 3.35 -3.75 18.41
CA GLY A 154 2.43 -2.83 17.74
C GLY A 154 2.91 -1.38 17.72
N GLU A 155 4.15 -1.12 18.15
CA GLU A 155 4.75 0.23 18.23
C GLU A 155 5.77 0.49 17.10
N ALA A 156 5.87 -0.41 16.12
CA ALA A 156 6.83 -0.33 15.03
C ALA A 156 6.18 -0.48 13.66
N ALA A 157 6.64 0.34 12.72
CA ALA A 157 6.36 0.23 11.30
C ALA A 157 7.68 0.13 10.52
N PHE A 158 7.82 -0.88 9.67
CA PHE A 158 9.03 -1.15 8.90
C PHE A 158 8.88 -0.65 7.46
N VAL A 159 9.58 0.43 7.15
CA VAL A 159 9.64 1.06 5.84
C VAL A 159 10.43 0.19 4.87
N VAL A 160 9.83 -0.06 3.71
CA VAL A 160 10.49 -0.54 2.50
C VAL A 160 10.67 0.67 1.56
N PRO A 161 11.90 1.18 1.39
CA PRO A 161 12.21 2.33 0.53
C PRO A 161 11.68 2.21 -0.90
N ALA A 162 11.38 3.34 -1.53
CA ALA A 162 10.70 3.42 -2.82
C ALA A 162 11.52 4.19 -3.83
N PHE A 163 11.68 3.62 -5.02
CA PHE A 163 12.47 4.19 -6.10
C PHE A 163 11.66 4.34 -7.39
N GLU A 164 12.13 5.17 -8.30
CA GLU A 164 11.59 5.30 -9.66
C GLU A 164 12.69 5.50 -10.69
N TYR A 165 12.38 5.09 -11.92
CA TYR A 165 13.14 5.46 -13.10
C TYR A 165 12.57 6.77 -13.66
N PRO A 166 13.39 7.84 -13.76
CA PRO A 166 12.98 9.08 -14.42
C PRO A 166 12.65 8.87 -15.90
N GLU A 167 13.36 7.97 -16.56
CA GLU A 167 13.07 7.55 -17.94
C GLU A 167 11.87 6.60 -17.94
N TYR A 168 10.83 6.98 -18.70
CA TYR A 168 9.58 6.23 -18.73
C TYR A 168 9.81 4.77 -19.11
N ALA A 169 10.51 4.54 -20.23
CA ALA A 169 10.72 3.21 -20.79
C ALA A 169 11.42 2.25 -19.81
N ASP A 170 12.44 2.74 -19.10
CA ASP A 170 13.24 1.96 -18.15
C ASP A 170 12.41 1.48 -16.94
N GLY A 171 11.36 2.22 -16.58
CA GLY A 171 10.51 1.92 -15.42
C GLY A 171 9.24 1.11 -15.71
N THR A 172 8.97 0.69 -16.95
CA THR A 172 7.71 -0.01 -17.27
C THR A 172 7.71 -1.50 -16.95
N ASP A 173 8.86 -2.17 -17.07
CA ASP A 173 8.98 -3.63 -16.96
C ASP A 173 9.63 -4.04 -15.64
N GLY A 174 8.78 -4.36 -14.65
CA GLY A 174 9.23 -4.83 -13.34
C GLY A 174 10.07 -6.12 -13.36
N SER A 175 10.03 -6.90 -14.44
CA SER A 175 10.87 -8.11 -14.54
C SER A 175 12.36 -7.77 -14.59
N ARG A 176 12.72 -6.61 -15.16
CA ARG A 176 14.09 -6.11 -15.37
C ARG A 176 14.65 -5.33 -14.18
N PHE A 177 13.85 -5.08 -13.16
CA PHE A 177 14.26 -4.33 -11.99
C PHE A 177 15.36 -5.06 -11.19
N PRO A 178 16.30 -4.32 -10.57
CA PRO A 178 17.33 -4.92 -9.72
C PRO A 178 16.70 -5.72 -8.59
N ARG A 179 17.32 -6.85 -8.24
CA ARG A 179 16.80 -7.81 -7.24
C ARG A 179 17.54 -7.78 -5.91
N SER A 180 18.50 -6.88 -5.77
CA SER A 180 19.29 -6.67 -4.55
C SER A 180 19.78 -5.22 -4.49
N LYS A 181 20.04 -4.73 -3.28
CA LYS A 181 20.65 -3.41 -3.08
C LYS A 181 22.00 -3.27 -3.80
N ALA A 182 22.80 -4.34 -3.82
CA ALA A 182 24.07 -4.37 -4.55
C ALA A 182 23.89 -4.13 -6.06
N ALA A 183 22.79 -4.57 -6.66
CA ALA A 183 22.46 -4.29 -8.06
C ALA A 183 21.80 -2.91 -8.26
N LEU A 184 21.09 -2.40 -7.24
CA LEU A 184 20.43 -1.09 -7.26
C LEU A 184 21.42 0.08 -7.17
N VAL A 185 22.38 0.01 -6.23
CA VAL A 185 23.29 1.14 -5.93
C VAL A 185 24.10 1.61 -7.15
N PRO A 186 24.63 0.74 -8.02
CA PRO A 186 25.28 1.17 -9.26
C PRO A 186 24.35 1.98 -10.19
N LEU A 187 23.06 1.62 -10.28
CA LEU A 187 22.08 2.35 -11.09
C LEU A 187 21.80 3.74 -10.51
N VAL A 188 21.74 3.85 -9.18
CA VAL A 188 21.60 5.14 -8.48
C VAL A 188 22.80 6.03 -8.76
N ARG A 189 24.02 5.50 -8.63
CA ARG A 189 25.27 6.24 -8.92
C ARG A 189 25.35 6.70 -10.38
N ALA A 190 24.79 5.92 -11.30
CA ALA A 190 24.69 6.27 -12.71
C ALA A 190 23.53 7.25 -13.02
N GLY A 191 22.75 7.69 -12.02
CA GLY A 191 21.61 8.59 -12.19
C GLY A 191 20.43 7.98 -12.94
N LYS A 192 20.39 6.64 -13.08
CA LYS A 192 19.34 5.93 -13.83
C LYS A 192 18.06 5.72 -13.02
N ILE A 193 18.21 5.61 -11.72
CA ILE A 193 17.11 5.38 -10.78
C ILE A 193 17.36 6.21 -9.52
N GLY A 194 16.31 6.69 -8.87
CA GLY A 194 16.43 7.52 -7.67
C GLY A 194 15.26 7.34 -6.73
N MET A 195 15.26 8.10 -5.63
CA MET A 195 14.14 8.19 -4.69
C MET A 195 12.85 8.48 -5.46
N PHE A 196 11.77 7.75 -5.13
CA PHE A 196 10.45 7.97 -5.70
C PHE A 196 9.99 9.41 -5.43
N HIS A 197 9.55 10.10 -6.49
CA HIS A 197 9.27 11.54 -6.51
C HIS A 197 10.42 12.39 -5.95
N ALA A 198 11.65 12.20 -6.44
CA ALA A 198 12.84 12.91 -5.94
C ALA A 198 12.72 14.45 -5.95
N SER A 199 11.91 15.01 -6.86
CA SER A 199 11.63 16.46 -6.94
C SER A 199 10.79 16.99 -5.76
N TRP A 200 10.16 16.12 -4.99
CA TRP A 200 9.37 16.44 -3.79
C TRP A 200 9.93 15.68 -2.58
N ALA A 201 11.08 16.16 -2.08
CA ALA A 201 11.80 15.56 -0.96
C ALA A 201 10.92 15.24 0.26
N PRO A 202 9.92 16.04 0.68
CA PRO A 202 9.06 15.65 1.80
C PRO A 202 8.41 14.26 1.60
N GLY A 203 7.97 13.90 0.39
CA GLY A 203 7.24 12.64 0.16
C GLY A 203 7.97 11.39 0.66
N HIS A 204 9.30 11.32 0.47
CA HIS A 204 10.08 10.12 0.79
C HIS A 204 11.42 10.39 1.50
N GLY A 205 11.82 11.64 1.66
CA GLY A 205 13.14 12.03 2.17
C GLY A 205 13.41 11.60 3.61
N SER A 206 12.39 11.45 4.47
CA SER A 206 12.54 10.93 5.83
C SER A 206 13.04 9.48 5.89
N THR A 207 13.12 8.77 4.75
CA THR A 207 13.84 7.49 4.66
C THR A 207 15.35 7.62 4.87
N ASP A 208 15.93 8.82 4.70
CA ASP A 208 17.38 9.05 4.71
C ASP A 208 18.10 8.14 3.69
N TYR A 209 17.98 8.50 2.40
CA TYR A 209 18.55 7.69 1.33
C TYR A 209 20.08 7.65 1.36
N ASP A 210 20.74 8.70 1.86
CA ASP A 210 22.20 8.71 2.00
C ASP A 210 22.65 7.65 3.01
N ARG A 211 21.98 7.56 4.17
CA ARG A 211 22.17 6.45 5.11
C ARG A 211 21.77 5.12 4.50
N TYR A 212 20.65 5.04 3.78
CA TYR A 212 20.23 3.82 3.10
C TYR A 212 21.34 3.27 2.22
N TYR A 213 22.00 4.08 1.40
CA TYR A 213 23.08 3.59 0.53
C TYR A 213 24.32 3.15 1.29
N ALA A 214 24.63 3.78 2.43
CA ALA A 214 25.81 3.48 3.26
C ALA A 214 25.60 2.31 4.24
N ALA A 215 24.36 1.99 4.58
CA ALA A 215 23.98 0.99 5.57
C ALA A 215 24.50 -0.43 5.20
N PRO A 216 25.18 -1.15 6.13
CA PRO A 216 25.60 -2.53 5.90
C PRO A 216 24.42 -3.49 5.74
N PRO A 217 24.66 -4.68 5.16
CA PRO A 217 23.64 -5.71 5.04
C PRO A 217 23.03 -6.08 6.40
N GLY A 218 21.71 -6.19 6.42
CA GLY A 218 20.89 -6.48 7.59
C GLY A 218 20.55 -5.27 8.46
N GLU A 219 21.08 -4.08 8.17
CA GLU A 219 20.81 -2.92 9.02
C GLU A 219 19.33 -2.53 8.97
N VAL A 220 18.80 -2.26 10.15
CA VAL A 220 17.49 -1.66 10.36
C VAL A 220 17.67 -0.42 11.22
N TYR A 221 17.27 0.75 10.71
CA TYR A 221 17.50 2.00 11.42
C TYR A 221 16.23 2.82 11.60
N LYS A 222 16.16 3.54 12.72
CA LYS A 222 15.02 4.40 13.05
C LYS A 222 15.01 5.63 12.15
N VAL A 223 13.83 6.02 11.65
CA VAL A 223 13.59 7.34 11.05
C VAL A 223 13.64 8.40 12.15
N THR A 224 14.57 9.35 12.04
CA THR A 224 14.75 10.42 13.03
C THR A 224 14.04 11.71 12.64
N ASP A 225 13.95 11.99 11.35
CA ASP A 225 13.41 13.25 10.81
C ASP A 225 12.07 13.02 10.12
N TYR A 226 11.09 12.52 10.88
CA TYR A 226 9.73 12.33 10.39
C TYR A 226 9.07 13.69 10.11
N GLN A 227 8.34 13.78 9.01
CA GLN A 227 7.50 14.95 8.71
C GLN A 227 6.16 14.51 8.12
N SER A 228 5.11 15.34 8.27
CA SER A 228 3.72 14.93 8.00
C SER A 228 3.47 14.38 6.59
N ALA A 229 4.10 14.95 5.57
CA ALA A 229 3.91 14.52 4.18
C ALA A 229 4.67 13.24 3.80
N TYR A 230 5.33 12.58 4.76
CA TYR A 230 6.13 11.38 4.50
C TYR A 230 5.18 10.22 4.19
N GLU A 231 5.33 9.62 3.01
CA GLU A 231 4.40 8.66 2.44
C GLU A 231 5.04 7.28 2.15
N PRO A 232 5.81 6.68 3.08
CA PRO A 232 6.52 5.41 2.85
C PRO A 232 5.56 4.22 2.64
N TYR A 233 6.14 3.10 2.21
CA TYR A 233 5.47 1.79 2.25
C TYR A 233 5.95 1.04 3.47
N VAL A 234 5.02 0.63 4.33
CA VAL A 234 5.35 0.08 5.65
C VAL A 234 4.70 -1.27 5.90
N VAL A 235 5.44 -2.14 6.57
CA VAL A 235 4.92 -3.34 7.25
C VAL A 235 4.65 -2.99 8.71
N PHE A 236 3.45 -3.27 9.20
CA PHE A 236 3.04 -2.92 10.56
C PHE A 236 1.98 -3.89 11.09
N LYS A 237 1.70 -3.83 12.40
CA LYS A 237 0.65 -4.63 13.04
C LYS A 237 -0.74 -4.18 12.58
N LYS A 238 -1.56 -5.12 12.09
CA LYS A 238 -2.90 -4.86 11.55
C LYS A 238 -3.81 -4.16 12.56
N ASP A 239 -3.76 -4.57 13.82
CA ASP A 239 -4.57 -4.02 14.91
C ASP A 239 -3.72 -3.12 15.82
N GLY A 240 -4.29 -2.01 16.28
CA GLY A 240 -3.59 -1.01 17.10
C GLY A 240 -3.49 0.36 16.43
N PRO A 241 -2.79 0.51 15.28
CA PRO A 241 -2.69 1.81 14.60
C PRO A 241 -4.05 2.38 14.20
N PRO A 242 -4.21 3.71 14.15
CA PRO A 242 -5.42 4.37 13.63
C PRO A 242 -5.81 3.89 12.23
N TRP A 243 -7.10 3.96 11.93
CA TRP A 243 -7.62 3.71 10.58
C TRP A 243 -7.38 4.93 9.69
N CYS A 244 -7.20 4.73 8.39
CA CYS A 244 -6.98 5.86 7.48
C CYS A 244 -8.23 6.74 7.43
N ASP A 245 -8.07 8.05 7.58
CA ASP A 245 -9.18 9.01 7.57
C ASP A 245 -9.95 8.98 6.23
N GLU A 246 -11.23 8.59 6.28
CA GLU A 246 -12.08 8.34 5.12
C GLU A 246 -12.61 9.62 4.48
N ARG A 247 -12.38 10.80 5.08
CA ARG A 247 -12.70 12.11 4.48
C ARG A 247 -11.87 12.40 3.23
N PHE A 248 -10.71 11.75 3.11
CA PHE A 248 -9.85 11.87 1.93
C PHE A 248 -10.38 11.03 0.76
N VAL A 249 -11.01 11.71 -0.20
CA VAL A 249 -11.49 11.13 -1.46
C VAL A 249 -10.64 11.69 -2.61
N GLY A 250 -10.27 10.83 -3.57
CA GLY A 250 -9.44 11.22 -4.69
C GLY A 250 -7.94 11.34 -4.36
N TYR A 251 -7.19 11.90 -5.30
CA TYR A 251 -5.73 11.95 -5.23
C TYR A 251 -5.16 12.99 -4.25
N GLY A 252 -4.04 12.63 -3.62
CA GLY A 252 -3.21 13.52 -2.80
C GLY A 252 -3.56 13.53 -1.32
N GLY A 253 -2.55 13.58 -0.46
CA GLY A 253 -2.69 13.71 1.01
C GLY A 253 -3.29 12.50 1.74
N ASN A 254 -3.95 11.59 1.02
CA ASN A 254 -4.74 10.49 1.60
C ASN A 254 -3.90 9.48 2.41
N LYS A 255 -2.84 8.91 1.83
CA LYS A 255 -1.98 7.92 2.49
C LYS A 255 -0.99 8.61 3.44
N ALA A 256 -0.45 9.77 3.07
CA ALA A 256 0.32 10.62 4.00
C ALA A 256 -0.45 10.92 5.30
N ALA A 257 -1.77 11.17 5.25
CA ALA A 257 -2.57 11.41 6.44
C ALA A 257 -2.66 10.17 7.32
N CYS A 258 -2.92 9.01 6.72
CA CYS A 258 -2.96 7.73 7.42
C CYS A 258 -1.64 7.40 8.13
N LEU A 259 -0.51 7.64 7.45
CA LEU A 259 0.83 7.37 8.00
C LEU A 259 1.21 8.38 9.08
N PHE A 260 0.80 9.64 8.93
CA PHE A 260 1.04 10.66 9.93
C PHE A 260 0.27 10.40 11.22
N GLU A 261 -1.02 10.01 11.14
CA GLU A 261 -1.80 9.64 12.33
C GLU A 261 -1.20 8.42 13.04
N MET A 262 -0.73 7.43 12.27
CA MET A 262 0.00 6.29 12.81
C MET A 262 1.29 6.72 13.53
N TYR A 263 2.05 7.66 12.99
CA TYR A 263 3.23 8.20 13.68
C TYR A 263 2.86 8.90 15.00
N LEU A 264 1.81 9.73 14.99
CA LEU A 264 1.33 10.44 16.18
C LEU A 264 0.79 9.50 17.26
N SER A 265 0.27 8.32 16.89
CA SER A 265 -0.20 7.32 17.85
C SER A 265 0.92 6.58 18.60
N GLY A 266 2.17 7.00 18.44
CA GLY A 266 3.34 6.42 19.11
C GLY A 266 4.10 5.37 18.29
N ILE A 267 3.69 5.09 17.06
CA ILE A 267 4.40 4.10 16.22
C ILE A 267 5.68 4.70 15.66
N THR A 268 6.79 4.01 15.92
CA THR A 268 8.11 4.37 15.43
C THR A 268 8.39 3.71 14.08
N TYR A 269 8.92 4.50 13.14
CA TYR A 269 9.26 4.04 11.80
C TYR A 269 10.72 3.59 11.73
N TYR A 270 10.97 2.44 11.11
CA TYR A 270 12.29 1.85 10.90
C TYR A 270 12.50 1.50 9.44
N VAL A 271 13.63 1.84 8.84
CA VAL A 271 13.95 1.50 7.45
C VAL A 271 14.65 0.15 7.39
N LEU A 272 14.19 -0.71 6.48
CA LEU A 272 14.83 -1.97 6.13
C LEU A 272 15.88 -1.74 5.04
N ALA A 273 17.16 -1.69 5.41
CA ALA A 273 18.19 -1.13 4.54
C ALA A 273 18.62 -2.02 3.37
N ASP A 274 18.15 -3.27 3.26
CA ASP A 274 18.40 -4.16 2.11
C ASP A 274 17.23 -4.24 1.12
N HIS A 275 16.08 -3.73 1.53
CA HIS A 275 14.83 -3.93 0.83
C HIS A 275 14.40 -2.67 0.11
N PHE A 276 13.66 -2.83 -0.99
CA PHE A 276 13.12 -1.71 -1.74
C PHE A 276 12.00 -2.14 -2.67
N LEU A 277 11.22 -1.14 -3.08
CA LEU A 277 10.19 -1.19 -4.10
C LEU A 277 10.59 -0.26 -5.25
N ILE A 278 10.11 -0.55 -6.44
CA ILE A 278 10.22 0.37 -7.58
C ILE A 278 8.83 0.63 -8.14
N HIS A 279 8.49 1.89 -8.35
CA HIS A 279 7.27 2.29 -9.05
C HIS A 279 7.34 1.85 -10.52
N GLN A 280 6.32 1.14 -10.99
CA GLN A 280 6.17 0.80 -12.40
C GLN A 280 5.58 1.99 -13.13
N ASN A 281 6.37 2.60 -14.02
CA ASN A 281 5.96 3.75 -14.80
C ASN A 281 4.69 3.43 -15.61
N HIS A 282 3.73 4.34 -15.54
CA HIS A 282 2.46 4.23 -16.23
C HIS A 282 1.89 5.63 -16.51
N VAL A 283 1.01 5.72 -17.50
CA VAL A 283 0.31 6.97 -17.79
C VAL A 283 -0.65 7.31 -16.64
N TYR A 284 -0.70 8.59 -16.25
CA TYR A 284 -1.59 9.10 -15.21
C TYR A 284 -2.77 9.85 -15.82
N GLU A 285 -3.91 9.82 -15.13
CA GLU A 285 -5.07 10.67 -15.45
C GLU A 285 -4.90 12.07 -14.83
N GLU A 286 -4.06 12.91 -15.44
CA GLU A 286 -3.60 14.18 -14.84
C GLU A 286 -4.71 15.21 -14.57
N SER A 287 -5.78 15.23 -15.37
CA SER A 287 -6.89 16.19 -15.21
C SER A 287 -7.64 16.00 -13.89
N ALA A 288 -8.01 14.76 -13.55
CA ALA A 288 -8.64 14.42 -12.28
C ALA A 288 -7.69 14.67 -11.09
N ARG A 289 -6.40 14.29 -11.23
CA ARG A 289 -5.38 14.48 -10.18
C ARG A 289 -5.23 15.94 -9.77
N ARG A 290 -5.23 16.88 -10.72
CA ARG A 290 -5.01 18.30 -10.40
C ARG A 290 -6.11 18.88 -9.51
N THR A 291 -7.37 18.61 -9.83
CA THR A 291 -8.53 19.13 -9.08
C THR A 291 -8.63 18.50 -7.69
N GLU A 292 -8.50 17.18 -7.62
CA GLU A 292 -8.61 16.44 -6.35
C GLU A 292 -7.47 16.79 -5.39
N ARG A 293 -6.22 16.92 -5.88
CA ARG A 293 -5.08 17.36 -5.07
C ARG A 293 -5.29 18.75 -4.48
N LYS A 294 -5.94 19.67 -5.21
CA LYS A 294 -6.24 21.01 -4.70
C LYS A 294 -7.20 20.95 -3.53
N TYR A 295 -8.25 20.13 -3.64
CA TYR A 295 -9.23 19.93 -2.56
C TYR A 295 -8.60 19.24 -1.35
N ASN A 296 -7.89 18.13 -1.56
CA ASN A 296 -7.25 17.38 -0.49
C ASN A 296 -6.12 18.17 0.18
N ARG A 297 -5.47 19.13 -0.48
CA ARG A 297 -4.52 20.02 0.19
C ARG A 297 -5.17 20.83 1.31
N LYS A 298 -6.42 21.27 1.12
CA LYS A 298 -7.16 22.00 2.15
C LYS A 298 -7.50 21.05 3.31
N ILE A 299 -8.12 19.90 3.01
CA ILE A 299 -8.44 18.88 4.02
C ILE A 299 -7.19 18.50 4.82
N TYR A 300 -6.06 18.31 4.14
CA TYR A 300 -4.82 17.91 4.78
C TYR A 300 -4.26 18.98 5.73
N SER A 301 -4.46 20.26 5.42
CA SER A 301 -4.07 21.34 6.33
C SER A 301 -4.85 21.25 7.63
N ASP A 302 -6.17 21.17 7.54
CA ASP A 302 -7.09 21.09 8.69
C ASP A 302 -6.81 19.79 9.48
N PHE A 303 -6.65 18.67 8.80
CA PHE A 303 -6.33 17.36 9.39
C PHE A 303 -5.08 17.40 10.26
N LYS A 304 -4.00 18.08 9.84
CA LYS A 304 -2.78 18.15 10.64
C LYS A 304 -2.99 18.86 11.97
N GLU A 305 -3.78 19.94 11.96
CA GLU A 305 -4.09 20.68 13.19
C GLU A 305 -4.96 19.83 14.10
N GLU A 306 -5.99 19.19 13.55
CA GLU A 306 -6.88 18.27 14.28
C GLU A 306 -6.12 17.08 14.89
N ALA A 307 -5.25 16.43 14.12
CA ALA A 307 -4.52 15.23 14.53
C ALA A 307 -3.52 15.52 15.67
N CYS A 308 -2.95 16.72 15.73
CA CYS A 308 -2.05 17.12 16.81
C CYS A 308 -2.78 17.43 18.14
N ILE A 309 -4.11 17.61 18.13
CA ILE A 309 -4.90 17.96 19.32
C ILE A 309 -5.61 16.75 19.92
N ARG A 310 -5.66 15.61 19.20
CA ARG A 310 -6.27 14.36 19.68
C ARG A 310 -5.41 13.66 20.72
#